data_AF-A0A7X0R7C3-F1
#
_entry.id   AF-A0A7X0R7C3-F1
#
_cell.length_a   1.000
_cell.length_b   1.000
_cell.length_c   1.000
_cell.angle_alpha   90.00
_cell.angle_beta   90.00
_cell.angle_gamma   90.00
#
_symmetry.space_group_name_H-M   'P 1'
#
loop_
_entity.id
_entity.type
_entity.pdbx_description
1 polymer ?
#
loop_
_entity_poly.entity_id
_entity_poly.type
_entity_poly.pdbx_seq_one_letter_code
_entity_poly.pdbx_strand_id
1 'polypeptide(L)'
;MKRIYIVLLAALLASCSQVNEQEQRTSEHHPVTEVQDRAEDSSFMNPAQAKEESRKPSYYESNFREIELDEMVGTKTLQEHLADPFIPLLFKDIFQKKVELQDDDQTLAIPDSLFSKDKERHPFYFTLVTRTIWWADGAFAEPLYSTMKEYVESNPQQLIGYFRTASFLTEADFNNWADGVAMEVGAEFEKKEREEIARIEERMIRNCTGCNAEELTVLKKFIEKIKEYSP
;
A
#
# COMPACT_ATOMS: atom_id res chain seq x y z
N MET A 1 21.11 41.00 20.72
CA MET A 1 21.00 39.53 20.61
C MET A 1 20.71 39.13 19.17
N LYS A 2 21.74 39.11 18.33
CA LYS A 2 21.76 38.61 16.93
C LYS A 2 23.24 38.64 16.53
N ARG A 3 23.92 37.48 16.57
CA ARG A 3 25.26 37.17 15.98
C ARG A 3 25.90 35.94 16.67
N ILE A 4 25.30 34.76 16.53
CA ILE A 4 25.98 33.47 16.78
C ILE A 4 25.34 32.42 15.86
N TYR A 5 25.60 32.44 14.55
CA TYR A 5 25.20 31.36 13.61
C TYR A 5 26.08 31.34 12.35
N ILE A 6 27.39 31.53 12.49
CA ILE A 6 28.35 31.39 11.36
C ILE A 6 29.63 30.74 11.89
N VAL A 7 29.61 29.44 12.23
CA VAL A 7 30.83 28.62 12.37
C VAL A 7 30.59 27.12 12.02
N LEU A 8 29.37 26.59 12.01
CA LEU A 8 29.12 25.15 11.81
C LEU A 8 28.77 24.76 10.36
N LEU A 9 29.50 25.29 9.36
CA LEU A 9 29.30 24.93 7.95
C LEU A 9 30.60 24.62 7.17
N ALA A 10 31.64 24.15 7.86
CA ALA A 10 32.96 23.90 7.26
C ALA A 10 33.60 22.53 7.64
N ALA A 11 32.82 21.53 8.06
CA ALA A 11 33.37 20.24 8.51
C ALA A 11 32.69 18.99 7.89
N LEU A 12 32.06 19.11 6.72
CA LEU A 12 31.37 17.99 6.04
C LEU A 12 31.81 17.76 4.59
N LEU A 13 33.04 18.14 4.23
CA LEU A 13 33.60 17.92 2.88
C LEU A 13 34.99 17.24 2.91
N ALA A 14 35.14 16.16 3.70
CA ALA A 14 36.38 15.39 3.69
C ALA A 14 36.17 13.92 4.10
N SER A 15 35.42 13.17 3.30
CA SER A 15 35.46 11.69 3.34
C SER A 15 34.87 11.08 2.07
N CYS A 16 35.45 11.42 0.93
CA CYS A 16 35.35 10.63 -0.29
C CYS A 16 36.78 10.23 -0.71
N SER A 17 36.88 9.05 -1.33
CA SER A 17 38.07 8.44 -1.93
C SER A 17 38.82 7.44 -1.06
N GLN A 18 38.33 6.19 -1.07
CA GLN A 18 39.19 5.01 -1.18
C GLN A 18 38.36 3.87 -1.77
N VAL A 19 38.27 3.85 -3.11
CA VAL A 19 37.83 2.67 -3.86
C VAL A 19 39.08 1.82 -4.07
N ASN A 20 39.07 0.63 -3.45
CA ASN A 20 40.12 -0.37 -3.57
C ASN A 20 39.77 -1.27 -4.76
N GLU A 21 40.49 -1.13 -5.86
CA GLU A 21 40.49 -2.11 -6.96
C GLU A 21 41.41 -3.26 -6.57
N GLN A 22 40.85 -4.44 -6.30
CA GLN A 22 41.54 -5.72 -6.51
C GLN A 22 40.57 -6.87 -6.33
N GLU A 23 40.11 -7.47 -7.44
CA GLU A 23 39.81 -8.89 -7.46
C GLU A 23 40.03 -9.46 -8.87
N GLN A 24 41.22 -10.04 -9.06
CA GLN A 24 41.47 -11.01 -10.12
C GLN A 24 40.71 -12.29 -9.76
N ARG A 25 39.64 -12.59 -10.50
CA ARG A 25 39.05 -13.94 -10.50
C ARG A 25 39.55 -14.73 -11.70
N THR A 26 40.24 -15.80 -11.35
CA THR A 26 40.64 -16.93 -12.18
C THR A 26 39.43 -17.57 -12.86
N SER A 27 39.53 -17.70 -14.17
CA SER A 27 38.64 -18.50 -15.02
C SER A 27 38.91 -19.99 -14.76
N GLU A 28 38.02 -20.65 -14.02
CA GLU A 28 37.93 -22.11 -13.98
C GLU A 28 36.88 -22.57 -14.99
N HIS A 29 37.36 -23.39 -15.93
CA HIS A 29 36.59 -24.07 -16.96
C HIS A 29 35.75 -25.17 -16.31
N HIS A 30 34.43 -24.97 -16.22
CA HIS A 30 33.51 -26.05 -15.89
C HIS A 30 33.02 -26.76 -17.16
N PRO A 31 32.92 -28.10 -17.13
CA PRO A 31 32.47 -28.89 -18.26
C PRO A 31 30.99 -28.65 -18.55
N VAL A 32 30.71 -28.40 -19.83
CA VAL A 32 29.38 -28.32 -20.42
C VAL A 32 28.63 -29.61 -20.13
N THR A 33 27.62 -29.54 -19.27
CA THR A 33 26.67 -30.62 -19.06
C THR A 33 25.60 -30.51 -20.14
N GLU A 34 25.49 -31.54 -20.96
CA GLU A 34 24.51 -31.71 -22.03
C GLU A 34 23.10 -31.66 -21.43
N VAL A 35 22.39 -30.55 -21.67
CA VAL A 35 20.98 -30.39 -21.28
C VAL A 35 20.15 -31.21 -22.25
N GLN A 36 19.61 -32.30 -21.73
CA GLN A 36 18.71 -33.19 -22.44
C GLN A 36 17.34 -32.52 -22.51
N ASP A 37 17.00 -31.97 -23.67
CA ASP A 37 15.69 -31.38 -23.99
C ASP A 37 14.59 -32.42 -23.77
N ARG A 38 13.94 -32.35 -22.61
CA ARG A 38 12.73 -33.09 -22.30
C ARG A 38 11.57 -32.24 -22.81
N ALA A 39 11.14 -32.52 -24.04
CA ALA A 39 9.90 -32.00 -24.59
C ALA A 39 8.73 -32.52 -23.74
N GLU A 40 8.37 -31.77 -22.71
CA GLU A 40 7.17 -32.02 -21.93
C GLU A 40 5.95 -31.56 -22.74
N ASP A 41 5.00 -32.47 -22.78
CA ASP A 41 3.73 -32.44 -23.49
C ASP A 41 2.91 -31.23 -23.03
N SER A 42 3.07 -30.11 -23.75
CA SER A 42 2.24 -28.92 -23.63
C SER A 42 0.83 -29.30 -24.10
N SER A 43 0.03 -29.83 -23.17
CA SER A 43 -1.40 -29.99 -23.38
C SER A 43 -1.99 -28.61 -23.65
N PHE A 44 -2.28 -28.35 -24.92
CA PHE A 44 -2.92 -27.11 -25.36
C PHE A 44 -4.27 -27.02 -24.66
N MET A 45 -4.36 -26.14 -23.65
CA MET A 45 -5.64 -25.74 -23.10
C MET A 45 -6.53 -25.26 -24.25
N ASN A 46 -7.74 -25.81 -24.30
CA ASN A 46 -8.72 -25.43 -25.32
C ASN A 46 -9.01 -23.93 -25.18
N PRO A 47 -8.89 -23.11 -26.24
CA PRO A 47 -9.18 -21.67 -26.21
C PRO A 47 -10.57 -21.33 -25.65
N ALA A 48 -11.52 -22.27 -25.72
CA ALA A 48 -12.83 -22.12 -25.10
C ALA A 48 -12.79 -22.14 -23.56
N GLN A 49 -11.93 -22.96 -22.95
CA GLN A 49 -11.77 -23.03 -21.49
C GLN A 49 -11.04 -21.80 -20.95
N ALA A 50 -10.01 -21.33 -21.66
CA ALA A 50 -9.29 -20.09 -21.31
C ALA A 50 -10.21 -18.85 -21.34
N LYS A 51 -11.23 -18.85 -22.19
CA LYS A 51 -12.21 -17.75 -22.33
C LYS A 51 -13.35 -17.80 -21.31
N GLU A 52 -13.52 -18.94 -20.63
CA GLU A 52 -14.53 -19.15 -19.60
C GLU A 52 -13.96 -18.92 -18.19
N GLU A 53 -12.68 -19.24 -17.97
CA GLU A 53 -11.95 -18.84 -16.76
C GLU A 53 -11.75 -17.32 -16.65
N SER A 54 -11.55 -16.62 -17.76
CA SER A 54 -11.46 -15.15 -17.77
C SER A 54 -12.78 -14.41 -17.51
N ARG A 55 -13.91 -15.14 -17.41
CA ARG A 55 -15.25 -14.57 -17.13
C ARG A 55 -15.71 -14.77 -15.69
N LYS A 56 -15.01 -15.56 -14.89
CA LYS A 56 -15.31 -15.59 -13.46
C LYS A 56 -14.81 -14.27 -12.87
N PRO A 57 -15.65 -13.51 -12.16
CA PRO A 57 -15.17 -12.36 -11.41
C PRO A 57 -13.98 -12.84 -10.59
N SER A 58 -12.88 -12.10 -10.64
CA SER A 58 -11.75 -12.44 -9.79
C SER A 58 -12.27 -12.49 -8.34
N TYR A 59 -11.64 -13.29 -7.48
CA TYR A 59 -12.01 -13.32 -6.06
C TYR A 59 -12.14 -11.89 -5.48
N TYR A 60 -11.33 -10.96 -5.99
CA TYR A 60 -11.34 -9.55 -5.67
C TYR A 60 -12.63 -8.81 -6.06
N GLU A 61 -13.22 -9.07 -7.22
CA GLU A 61 -14.45 -8.39 -7.65
C GLU A 61 -15.68 -8.78 -6.84
N SER A 62 -15.72 -10.02 -6.33
CA SER A 62 -16.87 -10.55 -5.59
C SER A 62 -17.12 -9.89 -4.23
N ASN A 63 -16.11 -9.22 -3.66
CA ASN A 63 -16.18 -8.61 -2.33
C ASN A 63 -16.25 -7.07 -2.36
N PHE A 64 -16.21 -6.46 -3.55
CA PHE A 64 -16.27 -5.01 -3.69
C PHE A 64 -17.70 -4.52 -3.48
N ARG A 65 -17.96 -3.84 -2.35
CA ARG A 65 -19.25 -3.16 -2.11
C ARG A 65 -19.29 -1.82 -2.85
N GLU A 66 -20.27 -1.59 -3.71
CA GLU A 66 -20.50 -0.27 -4.31
C GLU A 66 -21.03 0.72 -3.26
N ILE A 67 -20.54 1.97 -3.29
CA ILE A 67 -20.95 3.03 -2.35
C ILE A 67 -22.05 3.85 -3.00
N GLU A 68 -23.19 3.96 -2.33
CA GLU A 68 -24.32 4.76 -2.82
C GLU A 68 -24.00 6.26 -2.73
N LEU A 69 -24.58 7.06 -3.64
CA LEU A 69 -24.27 8.50 -3.72
C LEU A 69 -24.68 9.28 -2.45
N ASP A 70 -25.72 8.83 -1.76
CA ASP A 70 -26.22 9.39 -0.50
C ASP A 70 -25.57 8.77 0.74
N GLU A 71 -24.67 7.79 0.58
CA GLU A 71 -23.94 7.19 1.70
C GLU A 71 -22.93 8.19 2.29
N MET A 72 -22.85 8.21 3.62
CA MET A 72 -22.05 9.16 4.38
C MET A 72 -20.57 8.79 4.38
N VAL A 73 -19.73 9.59 3.75
CA VAL A 73 -18.26 9.49 3.74
C VAL A 73 -17.69 10.56 4.67
N GLY A 74 -17.56 10.21 5.95
CA GLY A 74 -17.23 11.18 7.00
C GLY A 74 -18.45 12.06 7.35
N THR A 75 -18.34 13.37 7.20
CA THR A 75 -19.43 14.32 7.53
C THR A 75 -20.28 14.75 6.35
N LYS A 76 -19.99 14.25 5.14
CA LYS A 76 -20.68 14.56 3.88
C LYS A 76 -21.08 13.29 3.16
N THR A 77 -22.06 13.37 2.28
CA THR A 77 -22.39 12.26 1.38
C THR A 77 -21.31 12.09 0.31
N LEU A 78 -21.26 10.92 -0.33
CA LEU A 78 -20.40 10.71 -1.48
C LEU A 78 -20.69 11.73 -2.60
N GLN A 79 -21.97 12.03 -2.88
CA GLN A 79 -22.37 13.02 -3.88
C GLN A 79 -21.79 14.40 -3.59
N GLU A 80 -21.79 14.83 -2.33
CA GLU A 80 -21.23 16.13 -1.92
C GLU A 80 -19.71 16.20 -2.12
N HIS A 81 -18.98 15.11 -1.85
CA HIS A 81 -17.54 15.03 -2.16
C HIS A 81 -17.29 15.07 -3.66
N LEU A 82 -18.06 14.33 -4.46
CA LEU A 82 -17.93 14.35 -5.92
C LEU A 82 -18.26 15.73 -6.52
N ALA A 83 -19.09 16.52 -5.86
CA ALA A 83 -19.37 17.91 -6.22
C ALA A 83 -18.32 18.91 -5.68
N ASP A 84 -17.41 18.50 -4.80
CA ASP A 84 -16.43 19.39 -4.17
C ASP A 84 -15.40 19.88 -5.20
N PRO A 85 -15.26 21.21 -5.41
CA PRO A 85 -14.34 21.76 -6.40
C PRO A 85 -12.86 21.67 -5.97
N PHE A 86 -12.58 21.41 -4.70
CA PHE A 86 -11.21 21.29 -4.18
C PHE A 86 -10.69 19.85 -4.21
N ILE A 87 -11.56 18.87 -4.43
CA ILE A 87 -11.13 17.50 -4.73
C ILE A 87 -10.70 17.46 -6.21
N PRO A 88 -9.47 17.03 -6.52
CA PRO A 88 -8.98 16.95 -7.90
C PRO A 88 -9.94 16.18 -8.81
N LEU A 89 -10.14 16.66 -10.04
CA LEU A 89 -11.03 15.99 -10.99
C LEU A 89 -10.61 14.54 -11.25
N LEU A 90 -9.30 14.31 -11.42
CA LEU A 90 -8.74 12.97 -11.62
C LEU A 90 -9.13 12.00 -10.49
N PHE A 91 -9.11 12.45 -9.23
CA PHE A 91 -9.44 11.60 -8.08
C PHE A 91 -10.91 11.16 -8.12
N LYS A 92 -11.79 12.06 -8.56
CA LYS A 92 -13.23 11.77 -8.74
C LYS A 92 -13.45 10.84 -9.92
N ASP A 93 -12.75 11.07 -11.03
CA ASP A 93 -12.87 10.23 -12.23
C ASP A 93 -12.33 8.81 -11.98
N ILE A 94 -11.22 8.66 -11.25
CA ILE A 94 -10.70 7.35 -10.80
C ILE A 94 -11.68 6.68 -9.83
N PHE A 95 -12.18 7.41 -8.82
CA PHE A 95 -13.19 6.88 -7.90
C PHE A 95 -14.41 6.32 -8.65
N GLN A 96 -14.87 7.05 -9.67
CA GLN A 96 -16.01 6.68 -10.52
C GLN A 96 -15.65 5.70 -11.65
N LYS A 97 -14.42 5.18 -11.67
CA LYS A 97 -13.90 4.28 -12.72
C LYS A 97 -14.05 4.82 -14.15
N LYS A 98 -14.04 6.15 -14.31
CA LYS A 98 -14.03 6.82 -15.61
C LYS A 98 -12.63 6.88 -16.23
N VAL A 99 -11.62 6.82 -15.36
CA VAL A 99 -10.20 6.80 -15.70
C VAL A 99 -9.58 5.62 -14.95
N GLU A 100 -8.76 4.84 -15.66
CA GLU A 100 -7.99 3.74 -15.08
C GLU A 100 -6.75 4.28 -14.34
N LEU A 101 -6.24 3.52 -13.37
CA LEU A 101 -4.96 3.83 -12.75
C LEU A 101 -3.86 3.72 -13.81
N GLN A 102 -2.95 4.69 -13.86
CA GLN A 102 -1.82 4.71 -14.76
C GLN A 102 -0.53 4.87 -13.95
N ASP A 103 0.59 4.45 -14.52
CA ASP A 103 1.92 4.66 -13.93
C ASP A 103 2.43 6.09 -14.20
N ASP A 104 1.66 7.10 -13.79
CA ASP A 104 1.99 8.51 -13.94
C ASP A 104 1.99 9.28 -12.60
N ASP A 105 2.71 10.41 -12.59
CA ASP A 105 2.86 11.26 -11.41
C ASP A 105 1.52 11.72 -10.81
N GLN A 106 0.46 11.80 -11.62
CA GLN A 106 -0.85 12.26 -11.15
C GLN A 106 -1.57 11.17 -10.37
N THR A 107 -1.47 9.92 -10.82
CA THR A 107 -2.01 8.75 -10.14
C THR A 107 -1.22 8.48 -8.87
N LEU A 108 0.10 8.65 -8.90
CA LEU A 108 0.99 8.52 -7.72
C LEU A 108 0.73 9.55 -6.61
N ALA A 109 -0.01 10.62 -6.89
CA ALA A 109 -0.47 11.56 -5.86
C ALA A 109 -1.67 11.04 -5.03
N ILE A 110 -2.32 9.95 -5.43
CA ILE A 110 -3.45 9.37 -4.70
C ILE A 110 -3.02 8.83 -3.33
N PRO A 111 -1.98 7.97 -3.21
CA PRO A 111 -1.51 7.53 -1.90
C PRO A 111 -1.15 8.71 -0.98
N ASP A 112 -0.45 9.73 -1.49
CA ASP A 112 -0.06 10.94 -0.72
C ASP A 112 -1.26 11.66 -0.07
N SER A 113 -2.45 11.54 -0.67
CA SER A 113 -3.67 12.16 -0.13
C SER A 113 -4.09 11.61 1.24
N LEU A 114 -3.59 10.44 1.64
CA LEU A 114 -3.72 9.88 3.00
C LEU A 114 -3.10 10.78 4.08
N PHE A 115 -2.17 11.66 3.72
CA PHE A 115 -1.51 12.56 4.68
C PHE A 115 -2.04 14.00 4.60
N SER A 116 -3.16 14.20 3.90
CA SER A 116 -3.79 15.51 3.81
C SER A 116 -4.19 16.04 5.18
N LYS A 117 -3.90 17.32 5.43
CA LYS A 117 -4.34 18.01 6.66
C LYS A 117 -5.81 18.46 6.60
N ASP A 118 -6.45 18.23 5.46
CA ASP A 118 -7.82 18.61 5.20
C ASP A 118 -8.80 17.59 5.80
N LYS A 119 -9.20 17.84 7.05
CA LYS A 119 -10.11 16.94 7.79
C LYS A 119 -11.47 16.76 7.12
N GLU A 120 -11.92 17.72 6.32
CA GLU A 120 -13.20 17.66 5.63
C GLU A 120 -13.16 16.63 4.49
N ARG A 121 -12.06 16.63 3.71
CA ARG A 121 -11.90 15.80 2.51
C ARG A 121 -11.15 14.49 2.77
N HIS A 122 -10.44 14.40 3.89
CA HIS A 122 -9.70 13.19 4.25
C HIS A 122 -10.53 11.90 4.23
N PRO A 123 -11.79 11.86 4.71
CA PRO A 123 -12.62 10.66 4.58
C PRO A 123 -12.79 10.19 3.12
N PHE A 124 -12.92 11.12 2.17
CA PHE A 124 -12.98 10.79 0.75
C PHE A 124 -11.64 10.24 0.26
N TYR A 125 -10.52 10.87 0.61
CA TYR A 125 -9.17 10.41 0.24
C TYR A 125 -8.87 9.00 0.76
N PHE A 126 -9.16 8.75 2.04
CA PHE A 126 -9.04 7.41 2.62
C PHE A 126 -9.90 6.38 1.87
N THR A 127 -11.13 6.75 1.53
CA THR A 127 -12.04 5.88 0.78
C THR A 127 -11.51 5.62 -0.62
N LEU A 128 -11.07 6.64 -1.35
CA LEU A 128 -10.47 6.51 -2.68
C LEU A 128 -9.29 5.55 -2.65
N VAL A 129 -8.35 5.76 -1.72
CA VAL A 129 -7.18 4.89 -1.58
C VAL A 129 -7.58 3.45 -1.28
N THR A 130 -8.54 3.25 -0.37
CA THR A 130 -9.07 1.90 -0.08
C THR A 130 -9.63 1.22 -1.34
N ARG A 131 -10.29 1.98 -2.21
CA ARG A 131 -10.83 1.45 -3.47
C ARG A 131 -9.72 1.13 -4.46
N THR A 132 -8.69 1.95 -4.55
CA THR A 132 -7.56 1.71 -5.45
C THR A 132 -6.73 0.51 -5.06
N ILE A 133 -6.73 0.06 -3.78
CA ILE A 133 -6.07 -1.20 -3.39
C ILE A 133 -6.60 -2.39 -4.21
N TRP A 134 -7.90 -2.42 -4.50
CA TRP A 134 -8.52 -3.49 -5.29
C TRP A 134 -8.11 -3.48 -6.77
N TRP A 135 -7.58 -2.37 -7.26
CA TRP A 135 -7.21 -2.16 -8.66
C TRP A 135 -5.71 -2.00 -8.84
N ALA A 136 -4.95 -1.99 -7.75
CA ALA A 136 -3.52 -1.78 -7.79
C ALA A 136 -2.83 -2.99 -8.40
N ASP A 137 -2.00 -2.74 -9.40
CA ASP A 137 -1.10 -3.70 -9.99
C ASP A 137 0.29 -3.08 -10.18
N GLY A 138 1.25 -3.95 -10.48
CA GLY A 138 2.60 -3.57 -10.91
C GLY A 138 3.18 -2.34 -10.21
N ALA A 139 3.39 -1.28 -10.97
CA ALA A 139 4.10 -0.09 -10.53
C ALA A 139 3.26 0.87 -9.67
N PHE A 140 1.92 0.79 -9.70
CA PHE A 140 1.10 1.57 -8.76
C PHE A 140 1.04 0.93 -7.36
N ALA A 141 1.11 -0.41 -7.30
CA ALA A 141 1.03 -1.14 -6.04
C ALA A 141 2.18 -0.84 -5.08
N GLU A 142 3.42 -0.71 -5.59
CA GLU A 142 4.60 -0.40 -4.76
C GLU A 142 4.47 0.91 -3.95
N PRO A 143 4.30 2.09 -4.58
CA PRO A 143 4.14 3.35 -3.85
C PRO A 143 2.87 3.36 -3.00
N LEU A 144 1.80 2.68 -3.44
CA LEU A 144 0.58 2.53 -2.65
C LEU A 144 0.85 1.79 -1.34
N TYR A 145 1.45 0.60 -1.38
CA TYR A 145 1.67 -0.23 -0.20
C TYR A 145 2.71 0.37 0.75
N SER A 146 3.75 1.02 0.21
CA SER A 146 4.71 1.78 1.00
C SER A 146 4.03 2.91 1.78
N THR A 147 3.17 3.69 1.11
CA THR A 147 2.40 4.76 1.74
C THR A 147 1.40 4.22 2.76
N MET A 148 0.73 3.10 2.46
CA MET A 148 -0.19 2.45 3.40
C MET A 148 0.51 2.04 4.69
N LYS A 149 1.69 1.40 4.59
CA LYS A 149 2.52 1.04 5.75
C LYS A 149 2.85 2.28 6.58
N GLU A 150 3.30 3.36 5.96
CA GLU A 150 3.56 4.62 6.68
C GLU A 150 2.29 5.16 7.36
N TYR A 151 1.14 5.12 6.67
CA TYR A 151 -0.12 5.63 7.20
C TYR A 151 -0.62 4.84 8.41
N VAL A 152 -0.58 3.50 8.35
CA VAL A 152 -1.05 2.68 9.50
C VAL A 152 -0.16 2.84 10.72
N GLU A 153 1.15 3.04 10.52
CA GLU A 153 2.10 3.28 11.61
C GLU A 153 1.91 4.64 12.26
N SER A 154 1.64 5.68 11.46
CA SER A 154 1.57 7.07 11.93
C SER A 154 0.17 7.51 12.36
N ASN A 155 -0.89 6.97 11.75
CA ASN A 155 -2.29 7.32 11.99
C ASN A 155 -3.19 6.12 12.38
N PRO A 156 -2.75 5.22 13.29
CA PRO A 156 -3.48 3.99 13.61
C PRO A 156 -4.88 4.25 14.15
N GLN A 157 -5.08 5.29 14.97
CA GLN A 157 -6.40 5.62 15.49
C GLN A 157 -7.38 6.03 14.39
N GLN A 158 -6.91 6.78 13.39
CA GLN A 158 -7.75 7.25 12.30
C GLN A 158 -8.14 6.10 11.36
N LEU A 159 -7.19 5.22 11.04
CA LEU A 159 -7.44 3.96 10.31
C LEU A 159 -8.59 3.18 10.96
N ILE A 160 -8.47 2.89 12.26
CA ILE A 160 -9.49 2.13 13.01
C ILE A 160 -10.81 2.91 13.08
N GLY A 161 -10.74 4.22 13.25
CA GLY A 161 -11.91 5.11 13.23
C GLY A 161 -12.71 4.96 11.95
N TYR A 162 -12.06 4.91 10.78
CA TYR A 162 -12.75 4.71 9.51
C TYR A 162 -13.45 3.36 9.44
N PHE A 163 -12.75 2.27 9.73
CA PHE A 163 -13.35 0.92 9.67
C PHE A 163 -14.45 0.67 10.70
N ARG A 164 -14.49 1.43 11.80
CA ARG A 164 -15.56 1.35 12.79
C ARG A 164 -16.79 2.21 12.45
N THR A 165 -16.60 3.30 11.72
CA THR A 165 -17.66 4.31 11.52
C THR A 165 -18.23 4.33 10.10
N ALA A 166 -17.46 3.93 9.10
CA ALA A 166 -17.90 3.91 7.71
C ALA A 166 -18.57 2.57 7.39
N SER A 167 -19.90 2.56 7.25
CA SER A 167 -20.71 1.37 6.95
C SER A 167 -20.37 0.68 5.62
N PHE A 168 -19.75 1.40 4.68
CA PHE A 168 -19.32 0.87 3.38
C PHE A 168 -17.95 0.23 3.36
N LEU A 169 -17.16 0.39 4.42
CA LEU A 169 -15.92 -0.33 4.55
C LEU A 169 -16.20 -1.71 5.12
N THR A 170 -15.78 -2.72 4.37
CA THR A 170 -16.04 -4.12 4.69
C THR A 170 -14.87 -4.76 5.42
N GLU A 171 -15.08 -5.97 5.95
CA GLU A 171 -13.98 -6.78 6.46
C GLU A 171 -12.97 -7.14 5.35
N ALA A 172 -13.41 -7.24 4.10
CA ALA A 172 -12.51 -7.49 2.98
C ALA A 172 -11.61 -6.27 2.70
N ASP A 173 -12.15 -5.05 2.80
CA ASP A 173 -11.35 -3.82 2.73
C ASP A 173 -10.32 -3.77 3.88
N PHE A 174 -10.74 -4.14 5.10
CA PHE A 174 -9.84 -4.19 6.25
C PHE A 174 -8.70 -5.19 6.06
N ASN A 175 -9.00 -6.37 5.54
CA ASN A 175 -8.01 -7.39 5.25
C ASN A 175 -7.07 -6.97 4.12
N ASN A 176 -7.57 -6.35 3.05
CA ASN A 176 -6.72 -5.83 1.98
C ASN A 176 -5.73 -4.77 2.46
N TRP A 177 -6.14 -3.93 3.41
CA TRP A 177 -5.22 -2.98 4.03
C TRP A 177 -4.09 -3.70 4.78
N ALA A 178 -4.41 -4.75 5.55
CA ALA A 178 -3.40 -5.53 6.26
C ALA A 178 -2.50 -6.32 5.29
N ASP A 179 -3.07 -6.91 4.25
CA ASP A 179 -2.35 -7.67 3.23
C ASP A 179 -1.38 -6.74 2.46
N GLY A 180 -1.82 -5.53 2.08
CA GLY A 180 -0.93 -4.54 1.44
C GLY A 180 0.26 -4.14 2.32
N VAL A 181 0.03 -3.92 3.61
CA VAL A 181 1.12 -3.64 4.56
C VAL A 181 2.06 -4.84 4.69
N ALA A 182 1.53 -6.06 4.74
CA ALA A 182 2.33 -7.27 4.83
C ALA A 182 3.15 -7.54 3.55
N MET A 183 2.58 -7.27 2.38
CA MET A 183 3.27 -7.35 1.10
C MET A 183 4.46 -6.38 1.04
N GLU A 184 4.27 -5.13 1.48
CA GLU A 184 5.36 -4.15 1.58
C GLU A 184 6.47 -4.63 2.52
N VAL A 185 6.11 -5.17 3.68
CA VAL A 185 7.10 -5.74 4.62
C VAL A 185 7.87 -6.89 3.98
N GLY A 186 7.18 -7.80 3.28
CA GLY A 186 7.81 -8.91 2.58
C GLY A 186 8.78 -8.46 1.48
N ALA A 187 8.46 -7.37 0.78
CA ALA A 187 9.31 -6.80 -0.27
C ALA A 187 10.53 -6.05 0.30
N GLU A 188 10.34 -5.22 1.34
CA GLU A 188 11.41 -4.36 1.88
C GLU A 188 12.33 -5.10 2.88
N PHE A 189 11.79 -6.08 3.62
CA PHE A 189 12.48 -6.75 4.73
C PHE A 189 12.58 -8.26 4.56
N GLU A 190 12.89 -8.74 3.35
CA GLU A 190 13.11 -10.16 3.07
C GLU A 190 13.99 -10.83 4.15
N LYS A 191 13.49 -11.93 4.75
CA LYS A 191 14.10 -12.71 5.84
C LYS A 191 14.12 -12.01 7.21
N LYS A 192 13.49 -10.85 7.35
CA LYS A 192 13.35 -10.08 8.59
C LYS A 192 11.90 -9.62 8.82
N GLU A 193 10.95 -10.22 8.12
CA GLU A 193 9.54 -9.83 8.11
C GLU A 193 8.96 -9.87 9.53
N ARG A 194 9.23 -10.92 10.29
CA ARG A 194 8.76 -11.06 11.68
C ARG A 194 9.29 -9.96 12.61
N GLU A 195 10.56 -9.57 12.43
CA GLU A 195 11.16 -8.50 13.22
C GLU A 195 10.51 -7.16 12.89
N GLU A 196 10.25 -6.91 11.61
CA GLU A 196 9.63 -5.66 11.19
C GLU A 196 8.16 -5.59 11.57
N ILE A 197 7.38 -6.67 11.44
CA ILE A 197 5.98 -6.71 11.90
C ILE A 197 5.89 -6.41 13.40
N ALA A 198 6.82 -6.94 14.21
CA ALA A 198 6.87 -6.61 15.64
C ALA A 198 7.13 -5.11 15.87
N ARG A 199 8.00 -4.48 15.09
CA ARG A 199 8.23 -3.02 15.17
C ARG A 199 7.02 -2.23 14.70
N ILE A 200 6.33 -2.66 13.64
CA ILE A 200 5.07 -2.05 13.19
C ILE A 200 4.05 -2.09 14.31
N GLU A 201 3.84 -3.25 14.95
CA GLU A 201 2.98 -3.39 16.12
C GLU A 201 3.34 -2.38 17.23
N GLU A 202 4.62 -2.28 17.60
CA GLU A 202 5.08 -1.32 18.60
C GLU A 202 4.80 0.15 18.18
N ARG A 203 5.03 0.49 16.91
CA ARG A 203 4.79 1.85 16.36
C ARG A 203 3.30 2.18 16.38
N MET A 204 2.46 1.26 15.90
CA MET A 204 1.01 1.41 15.88
C MET A 204 0.45 1.57 17.30
N ILE A 205 0.82 0.71 18.25
CA ILE A 205 0.36 0.81 19.64
C ILE A 205 0.81 2.14 20.26
N ARG A 206 2.07 2.53 20.05
CA ARG A 206 2.61 3.78 20.60
C ARG A 206 1.92 5.02 20.02
N ASN A 207 1.58 5.01 18.73
CA ASN A 207 0.94 6.15 18.07
C ASN A 207 -0.60 6.16 18.27
N CYS A 208 -1.20 5.09 18.77
CA CYS A 208 -2.62 5.00 19.15
C CYS A 208 -2.91 5.62 20.54
N THR A 209 -2.33 6.79 20.86
CA THR A 209 -2.37 7.36 22.22
C THR A 209 -3.78 7.68 22.74
N GLY A 210 -4.74 7.94 21.84
CA GLY A 210 -6.13 8.23 22.17
C GLY A 210 -7.07 7.02 22.09
N CYS A 211 -6.54 5.82 21.86
CA CYS A 211 -7.35 4.65 21.57
C CYS A 211 -8.01 4.08 22.83
N ASN A 212 -9.32 3.83 22.75
CA ASN A 212 -10.03 3.11 23.80
C ASN A 212 -9.83 1.57 23.69
N ALA A 213 -10.37 0.81 24.64
CA ALA A 213 -10.18 -0.65 24.68
C ALA A 213 -10.75 -1.39 23.44
N GLU A 214 -11.84 -0.89 22.88
CA GLU A 214 -12.43 -1.45 21.65
C GLU A 214 -11.54 -1.14 20.44
N GLU A 215 -11.07 0.09 20.30
CA GLU A 215 -10.14 0.50 19.23
C GLU A 215 -8.83 -0.30 19.29
N LEU A 216 -8.28 -0.51 20.49
CA LEU A 216 -7.12 -1.37 20.68
C LEU A 216 -7.38 -2.83 20.32
N THR A 217 -8.62 -3.31 20.47
CA THR A 217 -8.99 -4.68 20.07
C THR A 217 -9.02 -4.80 18.55
N VAL A 218 -9.60 -3.82 17.85
CA VAL A 218 -9.59 -3.78 16.37
C VAL A 218 -8.16 -3.60 15.84
N LEU A 219 -7.35 -2.75 16.48
CA LEU A 219 -5.94 -2.57 16.12
C LEU A 219 -5.15 -3.88 16.23
N LYS A 220 -5.35 -4.64 17.32
CA LYS A 220 -4.74 -5.96 17.48
C LYS A 220 -5.21 -6.94 16.40
N LYS A 221 -6.50 -6.94 16.04
CA LYS A 221 -7.01 -7.74 14.92
C LYS A 221 -6.30 -7.39 13.61
N PHE A 222 -6.07 -6.10 13.33
CA PHE A 222 -5.33 -5.64 12.16
C PHE A 222 -3.90 -6.19 12.15
N ILE A 223 -3.20 -6.08 13.28
CA ILE A 223 -1.82 -6.56 13.45
C ILE A 223 -1.74 -8.09 13.28
N GLU A 224 -2.66 -8.84 13.87
CA GLU A 224 -2.71 -10.30 13.68
C GLU A 224 -2.93 -10.67 12.20
N LYS A 225 -3.74 -9.89 11.47
CA LYS A 225 -3.92 -10.10 10.04
C LYS A 225 -2.61 -9.90 9.25
N ILE A 226 -1.81 -8.89 9.59
CA ILE A 226 -0.47 -8.69 8.98
C ILE A 226 0.43 -9.90 9.27
N LYS A 227 0.40 -10.45 10.49
CA LYS A 227 1.22 -11.61 10.90
C LYS A 227 0.89 -12.89 10.13
N GLU A 228 -0.35 -13.08 9.69
CA GLU A 228 -0.77 -14.27 8.91
C GLU A 228 -0.01 -14.42 7.59
N TYR A 229 0.46 -13.31 7.01
CA TYR A 229 1.19 -13.32 5.73
C TYR A 229 2.63 -13.85 5.86
N SER A 230 3.24 -13.78 7.05
CA SER A 230 4.64 -14.17 7.29
C SER A 230 4.77 -15.20 8.42
N PRO A 231 4.30 -16.45 8.21
CA PRO A 231 4.24 -17.48 9.23
C PRO A 231 5.60 -17.94 9.78
#